data_AF-A0A418GNX5-F1
#
_entry.id   AF-A0A418GNX5-F1
#
_cell.length_a   1.000
_cell.length_b   1.000
_cell.length_c   1.000
_cell.angle_alpha   90.00
_cell.angle_beta   90.00
_cell.angle_gamma   90.00
#
_symmetry.space_group_name_H-M   'P 1'
#
loop_
_entity.id
_entity.type
_entity.pdbx_description
1 polymer ?
#
loop_
_entity_poly.entity_id
_entity_poly.type
_entity_poly.pdbx_seq_one_letter_code
_entity_poly.pdbx_strand_id
1 'polypeptide(L)'
;MAGENGPARPDIATKPPLPADVRNCNFYVLMEALYRRHGAPGQDISLRTEPAREIVRFSSDASISFPGTDLSALSRSQNGQYVLQTRFLGFSGSQSPLPGYYLDQMAQESAQNEDGLKEFLDLFSHRWTQFAYHAWRKYRYYICFRSGGTDTFSQRMYALVGLGNQSVRDRLAINHSKMLAYAGILATPGRAPEVI
;
A
#
# COMPACT_ATOMS: atom_id res chain seq x y z
N MET A 1 13.63 -16.37 -28.39
CA MET A 1 12.70 -17.31 -27.70
C MET A 1 12.00 -16.51 -26.61
N ALA A 2 10.89 -15.85 -26.95
CA ALA A 2 10.10 -15.03 -26.04
C ALA A 2 8.97 -15.91 -25.48
N GLY A 3 8.84 -16.01 -24.16
CA GLY A 3 7.82 -16.82 -23.51
C GLY A 3 6.43 -16.19 -23.67
N GLU A 4 5.52 -16.93 -24.31
CA GLU A 4 4.18 -16.48 -24.70
C GLU A 4 3.11 -16.51 -23.58
N ASN A 5 3.42 -16.88 -22.34
CA ASN A 5 2.38 -17.11 -21.31
C ASN A 5 2.67 -16.54 -19.92
N GLY A 6 3.21 -15.32 -19.85
CA GLY A 6 3.22 -14.53 -18.62
C GLY A 6 2.30 -13.32 -18.77
N PRO A 7 1.25 -13.15 -17.94
CA PRO A 7 0.54 -11.88 -17.96
C PRO A 7 1.53 -10.78 -17.54
N ALA A 8 1.64 -9.72 -18.34
CA ALA A 8 2.56 -8.59 -18.10
C ALA A 8 2.26 -7.81 -16.80
N ARG A 9 1.20 -8.20 -16.08
CA ARG A 9 0.83 -7.73 -14.74
C ARG A 9 0.25 -8.92 -13.98
N PRO A 10 0.62 -9.16 -12.71
CA PRO A 10 -0.21 -10.00 -11.86
C PRO A 10 -1.60 -9.36 -11.84
N ASP A 11 -2.60 -10.13 -12.27
CA ASP A 11 -3.98 -9.67 -12.37
C ASP A 11 -4.54 -9.43 -10.96
N ILE A 12 -4.39 -8.19 -10.47
CA ILE A 12 -4.84 -7.75 -9.15
C ILE A 12 -6.39 -7.78 -9.04
N ALA A 13 -7.11 -8.13 -10.12
CA ALA A 13 -8.56 -8.26 -10.13
C ALA A 13 -9.05 -9.61 -9.57
N THR A 14 -8.27 -10.68 -9.74
CA THR A 14 -8.57 -11.98 -9.13
C THR A 14 -8.14 -11.95 -7.66
N LYS A 15 -9.01 -12.34 -6.72
CA LYS A 15 -8.63 -12.53 -5.31
C LYS A 15 -7.75 -13.78 -5.22
N PRO A 16 -6.41 -13.70 -5.20
CA PRO A 16 -5.59 -14.88 -5.12
C PRO A 16 -5.71 -15.44 -3.69
N PRO A 17 -5.63 -16.75 -3.47
CA PRO A 17 -5.42 -17.27 -2.12
C PRO A 17 -4.18 -16.59 -1.52
N LEU A 18 -4.23 -16.23 -0.24
CA LEU A 18 -3.05 -15.71 0.45
C LEU A 18 -1.99 -16.82 0.36
N PRO A 19 -0.79 -16.53 -0.18
CA PRO A 19 0.23 -17.54 -0.30
C PRO A 19 0.63 -18.02 1.09
N ALA A 20 0.82 -19.34 1.24
CA ALA A 20 1.24 -19.93 2.51
C ALA A 20 2.62 -19.42 2.95
N ASP A 21 3.46 -19.01 2.00
CA ASP A 21 4.74 -18.35 2.24
C ASP A 21 4.74 -16.92 1.66
N VAL A 22 4.95 -15.93 2.53
CA VAL A 22 5.00 -14.52 2.16
C VAL A 22 6.39 -14.03 1.77
N ARG A 23 7.44 -14.83 1.96
CA ARG A 23 8.84 -14.43 1.71
C ARG A 23 9.07 -13.99 0.26
N ASN A 24 8.45 -14.68 -0.69
CA ASN A 24 8.59 -14.35 -2.12
C ASN A 24 7.58 -13.27 -2.60
N CYS A 25 6.80 -12.69 -1.70
CA CYS A 25 5.83 -11.66 -2.04
C CYS A 25 6.42 -10.26 -1.91
N ASN A 26 6.10 -9.39 -2.87
CA ASN A 26 6.38 -7.97 -2.72
C ASN A 26 5.46 -7.36 -1.64
N PHE A 27 6.04 -6.60 -0.72
CA PHE A 27 5.31 -5.95 0.38
C PHE A 27 4.08 -5.16 -0.10
N TYR A 28 4.25 -4.30 -1.10
CA TYR A 28 3.17 -3.41 -1.55
C TYR A 28 2.02 -4.17 -2.21
N VAL A 29 2.33 -5.22 -2.98
CA VAL A 29 1.32 -6.07 -3.63
C VAL A 29 0.54 -6.86 -2.58
N LEU A 30 1.22 -7.43 -1.58
CA LEU A 30 0.56 -8.13 -0.48
C LEU A 30 -0.35 -7.19 0.32
N MET A 31 0.13 -5.97 0.60
CA MET A 31 -0.66 -4.97 1.32
C MET A 31 -1.92 -4.57 0.56
N GLU A 32 -1.83 -4.30 -0.74
CA GLU A 32 -3.00 -4.03 -1.57
C GLU A 32 -3.96 -5.23 -1.62
N ALA A 33 -3.46 -6.46 -1.68
CA ALA A 33 -4.29 -7.66 -1.65
C ALA A 33 -5.05 -7.82 -0.31
N LEU A 34 -4.39 -7.57 0.82
CA LEU A 34 -4.99 -7.61 2.15
C LEU A 34 -6.08 -6.54 2.30
N TYR A 35 -5.78 -5.29 1.91
CA TYR A 35 -6.75 -4.20 1.98
C TYR A 35 -7.94 -4.40 1.04
N ARG A 36 -7.74 -4.97 -0.16
CA ARG A 36 -8.85 -5.30 -1.07
C ARG A 36 -9.73 -6.44 -0.54
N ARG A 37 -9.16 -7.38 0.23
CA ARG A 37 -9.89 -8.55 0.73
C ARG A 37 -10.62 -8.27 2.04
N HIS A 38 -10.01 -7.52 2.94
CA HIS A 38 -10.50 -7.29 4.30
C HIS A 38 -10.91 -5.84 4.58
N GLY A 39 -10.59 -4.91 3.69
CA GLY A 39 -11.01 -3.50 3.81
C GLY A 39 -12.46 -3.28 3.38
N ALA A 40 -13.02 -2.19 3.89
CA ALA A 40 -14.35 -1.74 3.49
C ALA A 40 -14.33 -1.28 2.02
N PRO A 41 -15.28 -1.73 1.18
CA PRO A 41 -15.32 -1.37 -0.23
C PRO A 41 -15.52 0.14 -0.38
N GLY A 42 -14.67 0.79 -1.19
CA GLY A 42 -14.77 2.22 -1.47
C GLY A 42 -14.29 3.13 -0.33
N GLN A 43 -13.74 2.60 0.76
CA GLN A 43 -13.11 3.42 1.78
C GLN A 43 -11.61 3.60 1.49
N ASP A 44 -11.12 4.84 1.59
CA ASP A 44 -9.68 5.07 1.53
C ASP A 44 -9.02 4.60 2.82
N ILE A 45 -7.83 4.02 2.68
CA ILE A 45 -7.02 3.59 3.80
C ILE A 45 -6.60 4.85 4.56
N SER A 46 -6.90 4.91 5.86
CA SER A 46 -6.65 6.08 6.70
C SER A 46 -5.53 5.81 7.70
N LEU A 47 -4.56 6.73 7.73
CA LEU A 47 -3.49 6.77 8.74
C LEU A 47 -3.97 7.22 10.13
N ARG A 48 -5.22 7.69 10.24
CA ARG A 48 -5.81 8.16 11.50
C ARG A 48 -6.58 7.06 12.23
N THR A 49 -6.54 5.84 11.70
CA THR A 49 -7.20 4.69 12.32
C THR A 49 -6.46 4.30 13.60
N GLU A 50 -7.22 3.90 14.62
CA GLU A 50 -6.64 3.33 15.83
C GLU A 50 -5.93 2.01 15.48
N PRO A 51 -4.72 1.74 16.01
CA PRO A 51 -3.97 0.51 15.69
C PRO A 51 -4.78 -0.78 15.90
N ALA A 52 -5.69 -0.80 16.88
CA ALA A 52 -6.55 -1.95 17.18
C ALA A 52 -7.63 -2.22 16.11
N ARG A 53 -7.99 -1.22 15.29
CA ARG A 53 -8.98 -1.33 14.22
C ARG A 53 -8.34 -1.51 12.85
N GLU A 54 -7.02 -1.49 12.78
CA GLU A 54 -6.29 -1.68 11.53
C GLU A 54 -6.29 -3.15 11.12
N ILE A 55 -6.28 -3.40 9.82
CA ILE A 55 -6.31 -4.75 9.26
C ILE A 55 -4.95 -5.44 9.47
N VAL A 56 -3.86 -4.68 9.37
CA VAL A 56 -2.48 -5.17 9.43
C VAL A 56 -1.68 -4.37 10.45
N ARG A 57 -1.11 -5.08 11.44
CA ARG A 57 -0.04 -4.59 12.32
C ARG A 57 1.29 -5.01 11.72
N PHE A 58 2.26 -4.12 11.72
CA PHE A 58 3.61 -4.41 11.26
C PHE A 58 4.51 -4.63 12.46
N SER A 59 5.45 -5.55 12.34
CA SER A 59 6.51 -5.79 13.32
C SER A 59 7.83 -5.99 12.57
N SER A 60 8.93 -5.57 13.17
CA SER A 60 10.24 -5.70 12.57
C SER A 60 10.78 -7.12 12.78
N ASP A 61 11.39 -7.73 11.77
CA ASP A 61 12.18 -8.96 11.97
C ASP A 61 13.44 -8.62 12.80
N ALA A 62 13.74 -9.41 13.83
CA ALA A 62 14.95 -9.21 14.65
C ALA A 62 16.18 -9.93 14.07
N SER A 63 16.04 -10.63 12.94
CA SER A 63 17.15 -11.33 12.31
C SER A 63 18.31 -10.39 11.93
N ILE A 64 19.53 -10.81 12.28
CA ILE A 64 20.80 -10.13 11.92
C ILE A 64 21.31 -10.63 10.56
N SER A 65 20.66 -11.63 9.97
CA SER A 65 20.99 -12.11 8.62
C SER A 65 20.70 -11.04 7.57
N PHE A 66 21.46 -11.06 6.48
CA PHE A 66 21.19 -10.21 5.33
C PHE A 66 19.81 -10.57 4.75
N PRO A 67 18.91 -9.58 4.53
CA PRO A 67 17.56 -9.87 4.08
C PRO A 67 17.56 -10.20 2.58
N GLY A 68 17.18 -11.42 2.22
CA GLY A 68 16.94 -11.80 0.81
C GLY A 68 15.54 -11.43 0.30
N THR A 69 14.66 -10.97 1.19
CA THR A 69 13.23 -10.75 0.95
C THR A 69 12.69 -9.62 1.81
N ASP A 70 11.64 -8.93 1.34
CA ASP A 70 11.00 -7.82 2.07
C ASP A 70 10.29 -8.30 3.35
N LEU A 71 9.74 -9.51 3.30
CA LEU A 71 8.82 -10.07 4.30
C LEU A 71 9.39 -11.34 4.92
N SER A 72 9.18 -11.53 6.22
CA SER A 72 9.62 -12.74 6.92
C SER A 72 8.50 -13.72 7.21
N ALA A 73 7.40 -13.21 7.74
CA ALA A 73 6.24 -14.00 8.13
C ALA A 73 4.96 -13.16 8.10
N LEU A 74 3.84 -13.87 7.93
CA LEU A 74 2.50 -13.34 8.09
C LEU A 74 1.77 -14.25 9.08
N SER A 75 1.38 -13.72 10.22
CA SER A 75 0.59 -14.43 11.22
C SER A 75 -0.72 -13.71 11.48
N ARG A 76 -1.63 -14.36 12.21
CA ARG A 76 -2.90 -13.77 12.62
C ARG A 76 -2.92 -13.66 14.14
N SER A 77 -3.13 -12.46 14.63
CA SER A 77 -3.29 -12.20 16.06
C SER A 77 -4.62 -12.77 16.58
N GLN A 78 -4.71 -13.00 17.89
CA GLN A 78 -5.93 -13.44 18.57
C GLN A 78 -7.10 -12.48 18.34
N ASN A 79 -6.80 -11.18 18.19
CA ASN A 79 -7.77 -10.13 17.88
C ASN A 79 -8.24 -10.13 16.41
N GLY A 80 -7.79 -11.10 15.60
CA GLY A 80 -8.17 -11.25 14.19
C GLY A 80 -7.36 -10.41 13.20
N GLN A 81 -6.50 -9.51 13.68
CA GLN A 81 -5.60 -8.67 12.87
C GLN A 81 -4.47 -9.49 12.25
N TYR A 82 -4.00 -9.09 11.07
CA TYR A 82 -2.81 -9.66 10.46
C TYR A 82 -1.56 -9.03 11.07
N VAL A 83 -0.60 -9.84 11.50
CA VAL A 83 0.72 -9.37 11.93
C VAL A 83 1.70 -9.71 10.82
N LEU A 84 2.17 -8.67 10.13
CA LEU A 84 3.13 -8.81 9.04
C LEU A 84 4.52 -8.41 9.54
N GLN A 85 5.45 -9.36 9.49
CA GLN A 85 6.83 -9.10 9.85
C GLN A 85 7.64 -8.64 8.64
N THR A 86 8.25 -7.46 8.75
CA THR A 86 9.02 -6.80 7.69
C THR A 86 10.50 -6.81 8.02
N ARG A 87 11.35 -7.02 7.00
CA ARG A 87 12.81 -7.00 7.12
C ARG A 87 13.45 -5.66 6.78
N PHE A 88 12.65 -4.73 6.28
CA PHE A 88 13.06 -3.37 5.94
C PHE A 88 12.36 -2.39 6.88
N LEU A 89 12.93 -1.19 7.02
CA LEU A 89 12.36 -0.08 7.80
C LEU A 89 12.05 -0.41 9.27
N GLY A 90 12.71 -1.44 9.81
CA GLY A 90 12.64 -1.82 11.21
C GLY A 90 13.74 -1.17 12.05
N PHE A 91 13.47 -0.98 13.34
CA PHE A 91 14.47 -0.58 14.32
C PHE A 91 15.09 -1.78 15.05
N SER A 92 14.72 -3.00 14.68
CA SER A 92 15.38 -4.24 15.08
C SER A 92 15.94 -4.97 13.86
N GLY A 93 16.97 -5.80 14.07
CA GLY A 93 17.56 -6.65 13.04
C GLY A 93 18.70 -5.99 12.26
N SER A 94 19.09 -6.62 11.14
CA SER A 94 20.30 -6.29 10.39
C SER A 94 20.32 -4.91 9.74
N GLN A 95 19.16 -4.31 9.51
CA GLN A 95 19.00 -2.98 8.89
C GLN A 95 18.70 -1.89 9.92
N SER A 96 18.79 -2.19 11.21
CA SER A 96 18.52 -1.19 12.25
C SER A 96 19.60 -0.11 12.24
N PRO A 97 19.23 1.19 12.30
CA PRO A 97 20.19 2.28 12.49
C PRO A 97 20.68 2.38 13.93
N LEU A 98 20.14 1.58 14.86
CA LEU A 98 20.47 1.65 16.27
C LEU A 98 21.85 1.04 16.55
N PRO A 99 22.59 1.56 17.54
CA PRO A 99 23.81 0.94 18.02
C PRO A 99 23.61 -0.53 18.42
N GLY A 100 24.64 -1.36 18.19
CA GLY A 100 24.58 -2.82 18.40
C GLY A 100 24.19 -3.25 19.81
N TYR A 101 24.52 -2.48 20.85
CA TYR A 101 24.17 -2.82 22.23
C TYR A 101 22.65 -2.90 22.47
N TYR A 102 21.85 -2.15 21.71
CA TYR A 102 20.39 -2.27 21.77
C TYR A 102 19.91 -3.59 21.16
N LEU A 103 20.58 -4.07 20.10
CA LEU A 103 20.26 -5.36 19.49
C LEU A 103 20.62 -6.51 20.44
N ASP A 104 21.74 -6.41 21.15
CA ASP A 104 22.14 -7.40 22.16
C ASP A 104 21.12 -7.47 23.30
N GLN A 105 20.64 -6.31 23.79
CA GLN A 105 19.59 -6.26 24.80
C GLN A 105 18.28 -6.88 24.29
N MET A 106 17.84 -6.51 23.08
CA MET A 106 16.64 -7.11 22.47
C MET A 106 16.78 -8.62 22.25
N ALA A 107 17.98 -9.10 21.93
CA ALA A 107 18.25 -10.53 21.76
C ALA A 107 18.15 -11.27 23.10
N GLN A 108 18.65 -10.68 24.20
CA GLN A 108 18.49 -11.22 25.55
C GLN A 108 17.03 -11.26 25.99
N GLU A 109 16.29 -10.15 25.84
CA GLU A 109 14.86 -10.05 26.15
C GLU A 109 14.05 -11.08 25.34
N SER A 110 14.33 -11.21 24.05
CA SER A 110 13.68 -12.19 23.18
C SER A 110 13.98 -13.64 23.57
N ALA A 111 15.19 -13.94 24.04
CA ALA A 111 15.53 -15.28 24.53
C ALA A 111 14.79 -15.64 25.82
N GLN A 112 14.42 -14.64 26.62
CA GLN A 112 13.63 -14.79 27.85
C GLN A 112 12.12 -14.72 27.60
N ASN A 113 11.69 -14.51 26.35
CA ASN A 113 10.30 -14.25 25.95
C ASN A 113 9.69 -13.04 26.68
N GLU A 114 10.50 -12.02 26.93
CA GLU A 114 10.04 -10.77 27.52
C GLU A 114 9.67 -9.74 26.44
N ASP A 115 8.49 -9.15 26.60
CA ASP A 115 8.05 -8.01 25.79
C ASP A 115 8.76 -6.74 26.28
N GLY A 116 9.93 -6.48 25.70
CA GLY A 116 10.80 -5.39 26.11
C GLY A 116 10.93 -4.26 25.09
N LEU A 117 12.16 -3.80 24.89
CA LEU A 117 12.49 -2.66 24.04
C LEU A 117 12.05 -2.86 22.58
N LYS A 118 12.09 -4.11 22.10
CA LYS A 118 11.67 -4.46 20.74
C LYS A 118 10.20 -4.06 20.49
N GLU A 119 9.29 -4.40 21.40
CA GLU A 119 7.87 -4.12 21.17
C GLU A 119 7.58 -2.62 21.22
N PHE A 120 8.28 -1.89 22.09
CA PHE A 120 8.24 -0.44 22.11
C PHE A 120 8.68 0.19 20.78
N LEU A 121 9.80 -0.28 20.21
CA LEU A 121 10.29 0.23 18.92
C LEU A 121 9.39 -0.17 17.75
N ASP A 122 8.74 -1.33 17.83
CA ASP A 122 7.79 -1.78 16.82
C ASP A 122 6.58 -0.83 16.71
N LEU A 123 6.23 -0.06 17.75
CA LEU A 123 5.23 1.02 17.64
C LEU A 123 5.62 2.05 16.58
N PHE A 124 6.90 2.44 16.54
CA PHE A 124 7.44 3.41 15.59
C PHE A 124 7.61 2.80 14.21
N SER A 125 8.20 1.60 14.14
CA SER A 125 8.35 0.87 12.86
C SER A 125 7.00 0.60 12.22
N HIS A 126 5.97 0.30 13.00
CA HIS A 126 4.63 0.09 12.49
C HIS A 126 4.05 1.32 11.79
N ARG A 127 4.10 2.49 12.44
CA ARG A 127 3.62 3.74 11.84
C ARG A 127 4.49 4.18 10.67
N TRP A 128 5.81 4.02 10.77
CA TRP A 128 6.73 4.37 9.70
C TRP A 128 6.49 3.55 8.42
N THR A 129 6.34 2.23 8.56
CA THR A 129 6.00 1.33 7.44
C THR A 129 4.65 1.65 6.82
N GLN A 130 3.66 2.06 7.62
CA GLN A 130 2.40 2.59 7.09
C GLN A 130 2.63 3.84 6.24
N PHE A 131 3.38 4.83 6.73
CA PHE A 131 3.66 6.04 5.94
C PHE A 131 4.34 5.71 4.61
N ALA A 132 5.31 4.79 4.60
CA ALA A 132 5.96 4.33 3.39
C ALA A 132 4.96 3.71 2.39
N TYR A 133 4.07 2.83 2.86
CA TYR A 133 2.99 2.26 2.06
C TYR A 133 2.05 3.35 1.48
N HIS A 134 1.62 4.28 2.31
CA HIS A 134 0.73 5.37 1.89
C HIS A 134 1.40 6.30 0.87
N ALA A 135 2.68 6.64 1.07
CA ALA A 135 3.44 7.43 0.11
C ALA A 135 3.56 6.69 -1.23
N TRP A 136 3.93 5.41 -1.20
CA TRP A 136 4.00 4.57 -2.40
C TRP A 136 2.68 4.53 -3.17
N ARG A 137 1.56 4.38 -2.45
CA ARG A 137 0.21 4.31 -3.03
C ARG A 137 -0.24 5.66 -3.60
N LYS A 138 0.04 6.77 -2.90
CA LYS A 138 -0.35 8.14 -3.29
C LYS A 138 0.15 8.52 -4.69
N TYR A 139 1.35 8.09 -5.07
CA TYR A 139 1.96 8.42 -6.36
C TYR A 139 1.68 7.40 -7.47
N ARG A 140 0.87 6.36 -7.21
CA ARG A 140 0.52 5.32 -8.18
C ARG A 140 -0.95 5.40 -8.54
N TYR A 141 -1.27 6.28 -9.49
CA TYR A 141 -2.64 6.54 -9.91
C TYR A 141 -3.41 5.27 -10.32
N TYR A 142 -2.78 4.34 -11.02
CA TYR A 142 -3.41 3.08 -11.45
C TYR A 142 -3.91 2.18 -10.29
N ILE A 143 -3.41 2.39 -9.08
CA ILE A 143 -3.82 1.66 -7.87
C ILE A 143 -4.95 2.38 -7.15
N CYS A 144 -4.86 3.72 -7.10
CA CYS A 144 -5.85 4.57 -6.45
C CYS A 144 -7.10 4.81 -7.31
N PHE A 145 -7.00 4.61 -8.62
CA PHE A 145 -8.08 4.87 -9.57
C PHE A 145 -9.30 4.00 -9.25
N ARG A 146 -10.45 4.66 -9.13
CA ARG A 146 -11.74 4.01 -8.96
C ARG A 146 -12.55 4.16 -10.23
N SER A 147 -13.29 3.12 -10.59
CA SER A 147 -14.19 3.15 -11.75
C SER A 147 -15.10 4.38 -11.69
N GLY A 148 -15.18 5.13 -12.80
CA GLY A 148 -15.91 6.39 -12.86
C GLY A 148 -15.12 7.63 -12.42
N GLY A 149 -13.86 7.49 -11.99
CA GLY A 149 -13.04 8.60 -11.51
C GLY A 149 -13.58 9.21 -10.22
N THR A 150 -14.14 8.38 -9.35
CA THR A 150 -14.70 8.80 -8.05
C THR A 150 -13.63 9.03 -6.98
N ASP A 151 -12.37 8.69 -7.27
CA ASP A 151 -11.25 8.93 -6.36
C ASP A 151 -10.88 10.41 -6.28
N THR A 152 -10.36 10.81 -5.12
CA THR A 152 -10.01 12.22 -4.81
C THR A 152 -9.03 12.83 -5.82
N PHE A 153 -8.15 12.03 -6.42
CA PHE A 153 -7.20 12.52 -7.41
C PHE A 153 -7.86 12.79 -8.76
N SER A 154 -8.65 11.85 -9.28
CA SER A 154 -9.48 12.01 -10.48
C SER A 154 -10.42 13.21 -10.37
N GLN A 155 -11.02 13.40 -9.19
CA GLN A 155 -11.90 14.55 -8.92
C GLN A 155 -11.18 15.89 -9.10
N ARG A 156 -9.91 15.98 -8.70
CA ARG A 156 -9.06 17.15 -8.95
C ARG A 156 -8.69 17.27 -10.42
N MET A 157 -8.41 16.16 -11.08
CA MET A 157 -8.06 16.13 -12.50
C MET A 157 -9.21 16.64 -13.39
N TYR A 158 -10.47 16.40 -13.01
CA TYR A 158 -11.62 16.96 -13.72
C TYR A 158 -11.64 18.49 -13.76
N ALA A 159 -11.06 19.16 -12.75
CA ALA A 159 -10.98 20.62 -12.75
C ALA A 159 -10.15 21.15 -13.92
N LEU A 160 -9.12 20.41 -14.38
CA LEU A 160 -8.28 20.80 -15.52
C LEU A 160 -9.03 20.75 -16.85
N VAL A 161 -10.10 19.96 -16.94
CA VAL A 161 -10.92 19.77 -18.15
C VAL A 161 -12.18 20.65 -18.11
N GLY A 162 -12.31 21.53 -17.10
CA GLY A 162 -13.52 22.34 -16.89
C GLY A 162 -14.71 21.54 -16.34
N LEU A 163 -14.49 20.28 -15.95
CA LEU A 163 -15.50 19.38 -15.37
C LEU A 163 -15.43 19.35 -13.85
N GLY A 164 -14.79 20.31 -13.19
CA GLY A 164 -14.58 20.30 -11.73
C GLY A 164 -15.88 20.28 -10.92
N ASN A 165 -16.95 20.91 -11.42
CA ASN A 165 -18.25 20.98 -10.75
C ASN A 165 -19.09 19.71 -11.01
N GLN A 166 -19.52 19.03 -9.95
CA GLN A 166 -20.37 17.85 -10.02
C GLN A 166 -21.69 18.12 -10.77
N SER A 167 -22.32 19.28 -10.55
CA SER A 167 -23.59 19.63 -11.22
C SER A 167 -23.47 19.73 -12.75
N VAL A 168 -22.28 20.11 -13.25
CA VAL A 168 -22.02 20.19 -14.70
C VAL A 168 -21.83 18.78 -15.25
N ARG A 169 -21.09 17.92 -14.52
CA ARG A 169 -20.92 16.51 -14.87
C ARG A 169 -22.26 15.76 -14.91
N ASP A 170 -23.14 15.99 -13.95
CA ASP A 170 -24.43 15.29 -13.88
C ASP A 170 -25.38 15.65 -15.04
N ARG A 171 -25.21 16.82 -15.65
CA ARG A 171 -25.99 17.26 -16.83
C ARG A 171 -25.43 16.73 -18.14
N LEU A 172 -24.15 16.35 -18.18
CA LEU A 172 -23.47 15.85 -19.37
C LEU A 172 -23.65 14.35 -19.47
N ALA A 173 -24.32 13.87 -20.52
CA ALA A 173 -24.48 12.45 -20.82
C ALA A 173 -23.18 11.85 -21.43
N ILE A 174 -22.03 12.09 -20.80
CA ILE A 174 -20.71 11.66 -21.27
C ILE A 174 -20.06 10.78 -20.21
N ASN A 175 -19.28 9.79 -20.64
CA ASN A 175 -18.43 9.04 -19.72
C ASN A 175 -17.26 9.91 -19.26
N HIS A 176 -17.43 10.57 -18.11
CA HIS A 176 -16.44 11.44 -17.49
C HIS A 176 -15.06 10.78 -17.36
N SER A 177 -15.02 9.51 -16.96
CA SER A 177 -13.74 8.81 -16.75
C SER A 177 -12.91 8.67 -18.02
N LYS A 178 -13.54 8.56 -19.19
CA LYS A 178 -12.84 8.54 -20.48
C LYS A 178 -12.22 9.89 -20.82
N MET A 179 -12.83 11.00 -20.37
CA MET A 179 -12.29 12.34 -20.59
C MET A 179 -10.98 12.59 -19.84
N LEU A 180 -10.72 11.86 -18.75
CA LEU A 180 -9.42 11.92 -18.05
C LEU A 180 -8.26 11.47 -18.94
N ALA A 181 -8.47 10.54 -19.86
CA ALA A 181 -7.44 10.12 -20.81
C ALA A 181 -7.05 11.27 -21.78
N TYR A 182 -7.99 12.17 -22.05
CA TYR A 182 -7.81 13.35 -22.91
C TYR A 182 -7.51 14.62 -22.12
N ALA A 183 -7.29 14.54 -20.80
CA ALA A 183 -7.16 15.72 -19.95
C ALA A 183 -6.02 16.64 -20.38
N GLY A 184 -4.90 16.09 -20.88
CA GLY A 184 -3.80 16.90 -21.39
C GLY A 184 -4.16 17.75 -22.61
N ILE A 185 -4.93 17.18 -23.55
CA ILE A 185 -5.38 17.88 -24.75
C ILE A 185 -6.48 18.88 -24.40
N LEU A 186 -7.47 18.46 -23.60
CA LEU A 186 -8.62 19.28 -23.24
C LEU A 186 -8.30 20.42 -22.26
N ALA A 187 -7.18 20.34 -21.53
CA ALA A 187 -6.71 21.43 -20.68
C ALA A 187 -6.19 22.64 -21.49
N THR A 188 -5.92 22.45 -22.79
CA THR A 188 -5.39 23.51 -23.65
C THR A 188 -6.55 24.32 -24.23
N PRO A 189 -6.47 25.67 -24.28
CA PRO A 189 -7.53 26.51 -24.84
C PRO A 189 -7.69 26.36 -26.35
N GLY A 190 -6.62 26.00 -27.08
CA GLY A 190 -6.65 25.74 -28.52
C GLY A 190 -7.11 24.32 -28.83
N ARG A 191 -8.01 24.17 -29.81
CA ARG A 191 -8.47 22.86 -30.29
C ARG A 191 -7.95 22.62 -31.70
N ALA A 192 -7.16 21.56 -31.88
CA ALA A 192 -6.71 21.13 -33.20
C ALA A 192 -7.85 20.37 -33.93
N PRO A 193 -7.91 20.42 -35.27
CA PRO A 193 -8.94 19.71 -36.04
C PRO A 193 -8.92 18.19 -35.83
N GLU A 194 -7.75 17.62 -35.52
CA GLU A 194 -7.56 16.19 -35.26
C GLU A 194 -8.21 15.69 -33.96
N VAL A 195 -8.63 16.61 -33.09
CA VAL A 195 -9.24 16.33 -31.78
C VAL A 195 -10.77 16.47 -31.82
N ILE A 196 -11.32 17.06 -32.87
CA ILE A 196 -12.75 17.33 -33.07
C ILE A 196 -13.35 16.22 -33.95
#